data_AF-A0A9D7EWM3-F1
#
_entry.id   AF-A0A9D7EWM3-F1
#
_cell.length_a   1.000
_cell.length_b   1.000
_cell.length_c   1.000
_cell.angle_alpha   90.00
_cell.angle_beta   90.00
_cell.angle_gamma   90.00
#
_symmetry.space_group_name_H-M   'P 1'
#
loop_
_entity.id
_entity.type
_entity.pdbx_description
1 polymer ?
#
loop_
_entity_poly.entity_id
_entity_poly.type
_entity_poly.pdbx_seq_one_letter_code
_entity_poly.pdbx_strand_id
1 'polypeptide(L)'
;MVWPAGEVRLNGKVQADERRVFSQVTHLEGRVEELAVNFTGEPVRKGQKLASIYSPELVTAQEELFYAVKIQDMQPGLFAAAKEKLKNWKLSDQQIDQILAAGKPQERFPIQADVSGVVMEKMVSLGDYLMRGCRFTKL
;
A
#
# COMPACT_ATOMS: atom_id res chain seq x y z
N MET A 1 11.29 -41.22 53.28
CA MET A 1 10.30 -40.18 52.91
C MET A 1 10.93 -39.40 51.77
N VAL A 2 10.45 -39.60 50.54
CA VAL A 2 11.03 -39.01 49.32
C VAL A 2 9.92 -38.20 48.63
N TRP A 3 10.14 -36.90 48.39
CA TRP A 3 9.22 -36.08 47.61
C TRP A 3 9.55 -36.23 46.13
N PRO A 4 8.58 -36.54 45.24
CA PRO A 4 8.84 -36.50 43.81
C PRO A 4 8.97 -35.04 43.37
N ALA A 5 10.07 -34.72 42.67
CA ALA A 5 10.23 -33.44 42.00
C ALA A 5 9.17 -33.33 40.89
N GLY A 6 8.20 -32.43 41.09
CA GLY A 6 7.17 -32.15 40.10
C GLY A 6 7.74 -31.31 38.96
N GLU A 7 7.78 -31.87 37.76
CA GLU A 7 8.15 -31.13 36.54
C GLU A 7 6.97 -30.24 36.14
N VAL A 8 7.06 -28.94 36.42
CA VAL A 8 6.03 -27.96 36.05
C VAL A 8 6.21 -27.61 34.57
N ARG A 9 5.29 -28.09 33.72
CA ARG A 9 5.21 -27.71 32.31
C ARG A 9 4.43 -26.41 32.18
N LEU A 10 5.14 -25.32 31.89
CA LEU A 10 4.56 -24.02 31.56
C LEU A 10 4.32 -23.92 30.05
N ASN A 11 3.06 -23.79 29.67
CA ASN A 11 2.67 -23.52 28.29
C ASN A 11 2.78 -22.01 28.06
N GLY A 12 3.93 -21.52 27.60
CA GLY A 12 4.07 -20.12 27.19
C GLY A 12 3.48 -19.93 25.80
N LYS A 13 2.32 -19.27 25.68
CA LYS A 13 1.92 -18.70 24.38
C LYS A 13 2.83 -17.50 24.11
N VAL A 14 3.64 -17.59 23.06
CA VAL A 14 4.37 -16.43 22.53
C VAL A 14 3.32 -15.49 21.93
N GLN A 15 2.82 -14.56 22.74
CA GLN A 15 1.91 -13.52 22.27
C GLN A 15 2.77 -12.43 21.64
N ALA A 16 2.54 -12.15 20.36
CA ALA A 16 3.23 -11.07 19.66
C ALA A 16 3.02 -9.75 20.41
N ASP A 17 4.11 -9.03 20.65
CA ASP A 17 4.13 -7.75 21.36
C ASP A 17 3.31 -6.71 20.56
N GLU A 18 2.08 -6.43 21.01
CA GLU A 18 1.09 -5.58 20.30
C GLU A 18 1.53 -4.11 20.15
N ARG A 19 2.67 -3.71 20.74
CA ARG A 19 3.20 -2.33 20.70
C ARG A 19 3.92 -1.98 19.39
N ARG A 20 4.20 -2.96 18.54
CA ARG A 20 4.85 -2.77 17.23
C ARG A 20 3.96 -3.14 16.04
N VAL A 21 2.65 -3.02 16.25
CA VAL A 21 1.67 -3.37 15.23
C VAL A 21 1.42 -2.18 14.31
N PHE A 22 1.90 -2.26 13.07
CA PHE A 22 1.67 -1.24 12.05
C PHE A 22 0.57 -1.69 11.09
N SER A 23 -0.48 -0.89 10.98
CA SER A 23 -1.54 -1.12 10.00
C SER A 23 -1.22 -0.35 8.73
N GLN A 24 -0.91 -1.07 7.65
CA GLN A 24 -0.82 -0.44 6.32
C GLN A 24 -2.23 -0.10 5.86
N VAL A 25 -2.46 1.15 5.48
CA VAL A 25 -3.74 1.59 4.91
C VAL A 25 -3.56 1.89 3.44
N THR A 26 -4.55 1.53 2.62
CA THR A 26 -4.54 2.01 1.24
C THR A 26 -5.00 3.47 1.21
N HIS A 27 -4.20 4.32 0.59
CA HIS A 27 -4.58 5.71 0.29
C HIS A 27 -5.41 5.81 -0.99
N LEU A 28 -5.56 4.70 -1.70
CA LEU A 28 -6.08 4.61 -3.06
C LEU A 28 -7.18 3.54 -3.10
N GLU A 29 -8.28 3.85 -3.74
CA GLU A 29 -9.31 2.86 -4.01
C GLU A 29 -8.97 2.08 -5.28
N GLY A 30 -9.16 0.77 -5.23
CA GLY A 30 -8.79 -0.08 -6.35
C GLY A 30 -8.90 -1.56 -6.06
N ARG A 31 -8.84 -2.34 -7.13
CA ARG A 31 -8.85 -3.81 -7.05
C ARG A 31 -7.43 -4.31 -6.83
N VAL A 32 -7.24 -5.22 -5.88
CA VAL A 32 -5.97 -5.93 -5.70
C VAL A 32 -5.78 -6.87 -6.89
N GLU A 33 -4.87 -6.55 -7.79
CA GLU A 33 -4.58 -7.37 -8.97
C GLU A 33 -3.43 -8.35 -8.74
N GLU A 34 -2.55 -8.03 -7.80
CA GLU A 34 -1.42 -8.89 -7.47
C GLU A 34 -1.11 -8.77 -5.99
N LEU A 35 -0.81 -9.89 -5.35
CA LEU A 35 -0.39 -9.92 -3.97
C LEU A 35 0.99 -10.58 -3.93
N ALA A 36 2.01 -9.80 -3.60
CA ALA A 36 3.38 -10.30 -3.54
C ALA A 36 3.67 -11.01 -2.21
N VAL A 37 2.95 -10.64 -1.15
CA VAL A 37 2.99 -11.36 0.14
C VAL A 37 2.15 -12.62 0.05
N ASN A 38 2.77 -13.78 0.20
CA ASN A 38 2.09 -15.06 -0.01
C ASN A 38 1.41 -15.60 1.25
N PHE A 39 1.93 -15.32 2.46
CA PHE A 39 1.43 -15.92 3.70
C PHE A 39 1.71 -15.09 4.97
N THR A 40 0.94 -15.35 6.02
CA THR A 40 1.21 -14.82 7.37
C THR A 40 2.46 -15.47 7.97
N GLY A 41 3.32 -14.67 8.60
CA GLY A 41 4.64 -15.08 9.07
C GLY A 41 5.77 -14.76 8.09
N GLU A 42 5.47 -14.22 6.90
CA GLU A 42 6.49 -13.81 5.94
C GLU A 42 7.21 -12.53 6.43
N PRO A 43 8.55 -12.50 6.48
CA PRO A 43 9.29 -11.29 6.81
C PRO A 43 9.25 -10.31 5.64
N VAL A 44 8.85 -9.08 5.92
CA VAL A 44 8.81 -7.99 4.93
C VAL A 44 9.81 -6.90 5.31
N ARG A 45 10.43 -6.29 4.31
CA ARG A 45 11.34 -5.16 4.47
C ARG A 45 10.66 -3.86 4.09
N LYS A 46 11.06 -2.76 4.72
CA LYS A 46 10.67 -1.41 4.29
C LYS A 46 11.00 -1.23 2.80
N GLY A 47 10.03 -0.74 2.03
CA GLY A 47 10.10 -0.57 0.57
C GLY A 47 9.77 -1.83 -0.23
N GLN A 48 9.59 -2.99 0.41
CA GLN A 48 9.21 -4.22 -0.29
C GLN A 48 7.79 -4.09 -0.84
N LYS A 49 7.62 -4.45 -2.12
CA LYS A 49 6.30 -4.54 -2.75
C LYS A 49 5.48 -5.62 -2.06
N LEU A 50 4.36 -5.22 -1.48
CA LEU A 50 3.41 -6.10 -0.79
C LEU A 50 2.28 -6.54 -1.74
N ALA A 51 1.82 -5.63 -2.60
CA ALA A 51 0.77 -5.88 -3.59
C ALA A 51 0.83 -4.89 -4.75
N SER A 52 0.09 -5.17 -5.82
CA SER A 52 -0.27 -4.21 -6.86
C SER A 52 -1.77 -3.99 -6.83
N ILE A 53 -2.18 -2.72 -6.81
CA ILE A 53 -3.58 -2.35 -6.96
C ILE A 53 -3.80 -1.70 -8.32
N TYR A 54 -4.93 -2.03 -8.94
CA TYR A 54 -5.45 -1.32 -10.11
C TYR A 54 -6.50 -0.32 -9.65
N SER A 55 -6.25 0.95 -9.93
CA SER A 55 -7.17 2.04 -9.62
C SER A 55 -7.57 2.75 -10.92
N PRO A 56 -8.81 2.54 -11.41
CA PRO A 56 -9.27 3.22 -12.62
C PRO A 56 -9.35 4.74 -12.43
N GLU A 57 -9.59 5.20 -11.19
CA GLU A 57 -9.55 6.62 -10.87
C GLU A 57 -8.15 7.22 -11.07
N LEU A 58 -7.10 6.52 -10.63
CA LEU A 58 -5.71 6.96 -10.86
C LEU A 58 -5.36 7.01 -12.33
N VAL A 59 -5.81 6.04 -13.12
CA VAL A 59 -5.58 6.04 -14.57
C VAL A 59 -6.23 7.27 -15.20
N THR A 60 -7.50 7.50 -14.88
CA THR A 60 -8.25 8.66 -15.40
C THR A 60 -7.56 9.98 -15.07
N ALA A 61 -7.12 10.20 -13.82
CA ALA A 61 -6.48 11.47 -13.48
C ALA A 61 -5.08 11.64 -14.08
N GLN A 62 -4.36 10.55 -14.33
CA GLN A 62 -3.10 10.63 -15.07
C GLN A 62 -3.36 11.04 -16.51
N GLU A 63 -4.38 10.47 -17.17
CA GLU A 63 -4.80 10.89 -18.51
C GLU A 63 -5.23 12.36 -18.56
N GLU A 64 -6.00 12.82 -17.57
CA GLU A 64 -6.33 14.25 -17.41
C GLU A 64 -5.07 15.12 -17.28
N LEU A 65 -4.07 14.69 -16.49
CA LEU A 65 -2.81 15.41 -16.36
C LEU A 65 -2.04 15.46 -17.68
N PHE A 66 -1.94 14.34 -18.41
CA PHE A 66 -1.28 14.30 -19.72
C PHE A 66 -1.98 15.19 -20.73
N TYR A 67 -3.32 15.22 -20.73
CA TYR A 67 -4.08 16.12 -21.58
C TYR A 67 -3.84 17.58 -21.17
N ALA A 68 -3.87 17.88 -19.88
CA ALA A 68 -3.63 19.22 -19.36
C ALA A 68 -2.22 19.74 -19.68
N VAL A 69 -1.20 18.86 -19.72
CA VAL A 69 0.15 19.22 -20.18
C VAL A 69 0.19 19.62 -21.65
N LYS A 70 -0.61 18.96 -22.51
CA LYS A 70 -0.67 19.30 -23.95
C LYS A 70 -1.28 20.68 -24.20
N ILE A 71 -2.22 21.09 -23.34
CA ILE A 71 -2.91 22.39 -23.45
C ILE A 71 -2.42 23.40 -22.42
N GLN A 72 -1.30 23.15 -21.74
CA GLN A 72 -0.78 24.01 -20.68
C GLN A 72 -0.51 25.45 -21.16
N ASP A 73 -0.14 25.60 -22.43
CA ASP A 73 0.15 26.89 -23.07
C ASP A 73 -1.13 27.73 -23.26
N MET A 74 -2.27 27.06 -23.48
CA MET A 74 -3.57 27.71 -23.63
C MET A 74 -4.31 27.87 -22.29
N GLN A 75 -4.16 26.89 -21.38
CA GLN A 75 -4.91 26.85 -20.12
C GLN A 75 -4.03 26.34 -18.95
N PRO A 76 -3.11 27.17 -18.42
CA PRO A 76 -2.22 26.78 -17.33
C PRO A 76 -2.97 26.40 -16.04
N GLY A 77 -4.16 26.95 -15.83
CA GLY A 77 -5.03 26.62 -14.70
C GLY A 77 -5.51 25.16 -14.70
N LEU A 78 -5.67 24.53 -15.87
CA LEU A 78 -6.08 23.13 -15.94
C LEU A 78 -4.97 22.19 -15.50
N PHE A 79 -3.73 22.51 -15.90
CA PHE A 79 -2.56 21.75 -15.48
C PHE A 79 -2.36 21.82 -13.96
N ALA A 80 -2.50 23.02 -13.37
CA ALA A 80 -2.45 23.19 -11.93
C ALA A 80 -3.53 22.37 -11.20
N ALA A 81 -4.79 22.41 -11.69
CA ALA A 81 -5.89 21.65 -11.11
C ALA A 81 -5.69 20.13 -11.20
N ALA A 82 -5.23 19.63 -12.35
CA ALA A 82 -4.92 18.20 -12.52
C ALA A 82 -3.77 17.75 -11.60
N LYS A 83 -2.74 18.59 -11.45
CA LYS A 83 -1.63 18.33 -10.52
C LYS A 83 -2.10 18.29 -9.07
N GLU A 84 -2.97 19.22 -8.67
CA GLU A 84 -3.53 19.28 -7.31
C GLU A 84 -4.42 18.07 -7.00
N LYS A 85 -5.18 17.59 -7.99
CA LYS A 85 -5.97 16.35 -7.88
C LYS A 85 -5.12 15.14 -7.53
N LEU A 86 -3.96 14.97 -8.20
CA LEU A 86 -3.02 13.89 -7.90
C LEU A 86 -2.35 14.07 -6.52
N LYS A 87 -2.05 15.31 -6.11
CA LYS A 87 -1.54 15.60 -4.75
C LYS A 87 -2.55 15.23 -3.66
N ASN A 88 -3.85 15.44 -3.91
CA ASN A 88 -4.90 15.03 -2.99
C ASN A 88 -4.93 13.51 -2.77
N TRP A 89 -4.40 12.73 -3.73
CA TRP A 89 -4.22 11.29 -3.63
C TRP A 89 -2.87 10.88 -3.04
N LYS A 90 -2.17 11.80 -2.37
CA LYS A 90 -0.88 11.58 -1.71
C LYS A 90 0.25 11.23 -2.65
N LEU A 91 0.12 11.48 -3.96
CA LEU A 91 1.26 11.42 -4.86
C LEU A 91 2.18 12.61 -4.59
N SER A 92 3.46 12.32 -4.39
CA SER A 92 4.50 13.34 -4.22
C SER A 92 4.75 14.07 -5.55
N ASP A 93 5.18 15.32 -5.51
CA ASP A 93 5.55 16.07 -6.74
C ASP A 93 6.55 15.28 -7.60
N GLN A 94 7.51 14.59 -6.97
CA GLN A 94 8.46 13.72 -7.66
C GLN A 94 7.77 12.56 -8.40
N GLN A 95 6.74 11.93 -7.79
CA GLN A 95 6.01 10.85 -8.45
C GLN A 95 5.19 11.37 -9.62
N ILE A 96 4.57 12.55 -9.47
CA ILE A 96 3.83 13.21 -10.55
C ILE A 96 4.77 13.52 -11.72
N ASP A 97 5.96 14.05 -11.44
CA ASP A 97 6.97 14.36 -12.46
C ASP A 97 7.48 13.09 -13.16
N GLN A 98 7.68 11.99 -12.41
CA GLN A 98 8.02 10.68 -12.98
C GLN A 98 6.91 10.14 -13.88
N ILE A 99 5.63 10.31 -13.52
CA ILE A 99 4.50 9.93 -14.37
C ILE A 99 4.52 10.74 -15.66
N LEU A 100 4.72 12.07 -15.57
CA LEU A 100 4.84 12.94 -16.73
C LEU A 100 6.00 12.55 -17.64
N ALA A 101 7.16 12.26 -17.07
CA ALA A 101 8.36 11.82 -17.78
C ALA A 101 8.17 10.43 -18.42
N ALA A 102 7.42 9.52 -17.78
CA ALA A 102 7.09 8.22 -18.33
C ALA A 102 6.17 8.30 -19.57
N GLY A 103 5.37 9.37 -19.67
CA GLY A 103 4.51 9.63 -20.83
C GLY A 103 3.35 8.65 -21.02
N LYS A 104 3.10 7.77 -20.04
CA LYS A 104 2.01 6.77 -20.06
C LYS A 104 1.39 6.63 -18.67
N PRO A 105 0.05 6.52 -18.56
CA PRO A 105 -0.59 6.28 -17.29
C PRO A 105 -0.20 4.91 -16.74
N GLN A 106 0.14 4.87 -15.46
CA GLN A 106 0.37 3.62 -14.75
C GLN A 106 -0.95 3.06 -14.25
N GLU A 107 -1.29 1.86 -14.70
CA GLU A 107 -2.50 1.15 -14.30
C GLU A 107 -2.34 0.42 -12.96
N ARG A 108 -1.11 -0.03 -12.68
CA ARG A 108 -0.77 -0.84 -11.50
C ARG A 108 0.12 -0.06 -10.56
N PHE A 109 -0.41 0.25 -9.38
CA PHE A 109 0.34 0.92 -8.33
C PHE A 109 0.86 -0.10 -7.31
N PRO A 110 2.19 -0.20 -7.12
CA PRO A 110 2.76 -1.07 -6.11
C PRO A 110 2.51 -0.48 -4.73
N ILE A 111 1.83 -1.22 -3.87
CA ILE A 111 1.77 -0.97 -2.43
C ILE A 111 3.08 -1.48 -1.82
N GLN A 112 3.86 -0.58 -1.24
CA GLN A 112 5.13 -0.90 -0.58
C GLN A 112 4.98 -0.87 0.94
N ALA A 113 5.79 -1.66 1.64
CA ALA A 113 5.81 -1.64 3.09
C ALA A 113 6.51 -0.37 3.62
N ASP A 114 5.84 0.41 4.46
CA ASP A 114 6.47 1.59 5.11
C ASP A 114 7.46 1.18 6.21
N VAL A 115 7.29 -0.02 6.77
CA VAL A 115 8.10 -0.57 7.86
C VAL A 115 8.59 -1.98 7.54
N SER A 116 9.71 -2.36 8.15
CA SER A 116 10.17 -3.75 8.14
C SER A 116 9.52 -4.49 9.31
N GLY A 117 9.02 -5.69 9.09
CA GLY A 117 8.27 -6.45 10.08
C GLY A 117 7.95 -7.87 9.63
N VAL A 118 7.07 -8.55 10.35
CA VAL A 118 6.58 -9.87 9.99
C VAL A 118 5.08 -9.77 9.78
N VAL A 119 4.56 -10.33 8.70
CA VAL A 119 3.13 -10.26 8.39
C VAL A 119 2.34 -11.05 9.43
N MET A 120 1.75 -10.37 10.41
CA MET A 120 0.97 -11.01 11.47
C MET A 120 -0.41 -11.40 10.97
N GLU A 121 -1.04 -10.52 10.19
CA GLU A 121 -2.39 -10.76 9.66
C GLU A 121 -2.55 -10.09 8.29
N LYS A 122 -3.11 -10.86 7.36
CA LYS A 122 -3.46 -10.42 6.01
C LYS A 122 -4.97 -10.14 5.99
N MET A 123 -5.34 -8.87 5.82
CA MET A 123 -6.75 -8.45 5.81
C MET A 123 -7.35 -8.34 4.40
N VAL A 124 -6.55 -8.66 3.38
CA VAL A 124 -6.87 -8.42 1.96
C VAL A 124 -6.45 -9.61 1.10
N SER A 125 -7.27 -10.00 0.13
CA SER A 125 -6.98 -11.10 -0.79
C SER A 125 -6.87 -10.63 -2.23
N LEU A 126 -6.28 -11.46 -3.09
CA LEU A 126 -6.25 -11.21 -4.52
C LEU A 126 -7.70 -11.08 -5.03
N GLY A 127 -7.99 -10.02 -5.79
CA GLY A 127 -9.32 -9.73 -6.32
C GLY A 127 -10.22 -8.90 -5.40
N ASP A 128 -9.80 -8.64 -4.17
CA ASP A 128 -10.55 -7.80 -3.23
C ASP A 128 -10.57 -6.32 -3.69
N TYR A 129 -11.66 -5.61 -3.44
CA TYR A 129 -11.80 -4.19 -3.78
C TYR A 129 -11.57 -3.35 -2.53
N LEU A 130 -10.48 -2.61 -2.51
CA LEU A 130 -10.11 -1.79 -1.37
C LEU A 130 -10.67 -0.39 -1.52
N MET A 131 -11.30 0.11 -0.46
CA MET A 131 -11.66 1.52 -0.32
C MET A 131 -10.55 2.28 0.40
N ARG A 132 -10.49 3.60 0.21
CA ARG A 132 -9.55 4.46 0.94
C ARG A 132 -9.74 4.30 2.46
N GLY A 133 -8.63 4.10 3.17
CA GLY A 133 -8.64 3.87 4.62
C GLY A 133 -8.85 2.41 5.04
N CYS A 134 -9.05 1.48 4.11
CA CYS A 134 -9.06 0.05 4.42
C CYS A 134 -7.69 -0.40 4.91
N ARG A 135 -7.70 -1.18 6.00
CA ARG A 135 -6.49 -1.82 6.55
C ARG A 135 -6.09 -2.98 5.65
N PHE A 136 -4.88 -2.92 5.14
CA PHE A 136 -4.30 -3.88 4.19
C PHE A 136 -3.62 -5.05 4.92
N THR A 137 -2.72 -4.76 5.86
CA THR A 137 -2.01 -5.77 6.68
C THR A 137 -1.71 -5.25 8.07
N LYS A 138 -1.63 -6.16 9.05
CA LYS A 138 -0.93 -5.94 10.33
C LYS A 138 0.48 -6.50 10.22
N LEU A 139 1.46 -5.63 10.42
CA LEU A 139 2.89 -5.93 10.56
C LEU A 139 3.32 -5.82 12.01
#